data_AF-A0A8S3QXZ6-F1
#
_entry.id   AF-A0A8S3QXZ6-F1
#
_cell.length_a   1.000
_cell.length_b   1.000
_cell.length_c   1.000
_cell.angle_alpha   90.00
_cell.angle_beta   90.00
_cell.angle_gamma   90.00
#
_symmetry.space_group_name_H-M   'P 1'
#
loop_
_entity.id
_entity.type
_entity.pdbx_description
1 polymer ?
#
loop_
_entity_poly.entity_id
_entity_poly.type
_entity_poly.pdbx_seq_one_letter_code
_entity_poly.pdbx_strand_id
1 'polypeptide(L)'
;MHFYVHSFVRYKGKRQKWVLQEHPDNPETLARQLPINHLMTSMMDLKDITRSEKMCNACQLSSVLKKAVSSWCTVFGEAYCTECTKDYRKFRMSYNHKIISIEELKSSEGVFGKSGIVFCDEHPDKAIVFCEDHSKPCCTLCATINHRKCESVTSVDKATAGIKQQQKPGIFIGNNSNSIRN
;
A
#
# COMPACT_ATOMS: atom_id res chain seq x y z
N MET A 1 -32.34 -18.42 2.42
CA MET A 1 -31.60 -18.99 1.28
C MET A 1 -30.16 -18.51 1.38
N HIS A 2 -29.26 -19.33 1.93
CA HIS A 2 -27.85 -18.99 2.12
C HIS A 2 -27.11 -19.16 0.80
N PHE A 3 -26.56 -18.09 0.27
CA PHE A 3 -25.69 -18.14 -0.90
C PHE A 3 -24.26 -18.40 -0.41
N TYR A 4 -23.82 -19.64 -0.56
CA TYR A 4 -22.45 -20.06 -0.27
C TYR A 4 -21.55 -19.66 -1.43
N VAL A 5 -20.46 -18.93 -1.15
CA VAL A 5 -19.40 -18.70 -2.13
C VAL A 5 -18.26 -19.64 -1.81
N HIS A 6 -18.10 -20.69 -2.61
CA HIS A 6 -17.04 -21.66 -2.45
C HIS A 6 -15.74 -21.12 -3.06
N SER A 7 -14.87 -20.57 -2.23
CA SER A 7 -13.52 -20.19 -2.66
C SER A 7 -12.52 -21.30 -2.34
N PHE A 8 -11.84 -21.77 -3.37
CA PHE A 8 -10.79 -22.78 -3.31
C PHE A 8 -9.44 -22.09 -3.09
N VAL A 9 -8.79 -22.31 -1.95
CA VAL A 9 -7.37 -21.97 -1.78
C VAL A 9 -6.60 -23.28 -1.53
N ARG A 10 -5.88 -23.73 -2.55
CA ARG A 10 -4.94 -24.85 -2.43
C ARG A 10 -3.66 -24.37 -1.77
N TYR A 11 -3.43 -24.75 -0.52
CA TYR A 11 -2.09 -24.73 0.09
C TYR A 11 -1.74 -26.11 0.64
N LYS A 12 -0.50 -26.52 0.39
CA LYS A 12 0.03 -27.88 0.52
C LYS A 12 -0.11 -28.45 1.95
N GLY A 13 -0.74 -29.62 2.06
CA GLY A 13 -0.23 -30.71 2.90
C GLY A 13 -0.56 -30.76 4.40
N LYS A 14 -1.47 -29.93 4.94
CA LYS A 14 -1.95 -30.12 6.33
C LYS A 14 -3.48 -30.23 6.33
N ARG A 15 -4.02 -31.29 6.94
CA ARG A 15 -5.47 -31.47 7.15
C ARG A 15 -6.01 -30.22 7.84
N GLN A 16 -6.81 -29.45 7.12
CA GLN A 16 -7.49 -28.28 7.63
C GLN A 16 -8.54 -28.76 8.65
N LYS A 17 -8.49 -28.22 9.87
CA LYS A 17 -9.70 -28.14 10.69
C LYS A 17 -10.58 -27.11 9.97
N TRP A 18 -11.80 -27.50 9.58
CA TRP A 18 -12.78 -26.59 9.02
C TRP A 18 -13.03 -25.48 10.05
N VAL A 19 -12.54 -24.27 9.78
CA VAL A 19 -12.97 -23.08 10.50
C VAL A 19 -14.06 -22.47 9.62
N LEU A 20 -15.31 -22.63 10.05
CA LEU A 20 -16.41 -21.81 9.55
C LEU A 20 -16.03 -20.36 9.86
N GLN A 21 -15.63 -19.58 8.85
CA GLN A 21 -15.58 -18.14 9.00
C GLN A 21 -17.03 -17.66 9.04
N GLU A 22 -17.49 -17.26 10.22
CA GLU A 22 -18.79 -16.65 10.42
C GLU A 22 -18.91 -15.44 9.48
N HIS A 23 -20.03 -15.36 8.75
CA HIS A 23 -20.34 -14.15 7.98
C HIS A 23 -20.46 -13.00 8.97
N PRO A 24 -19.81 -11.84 8.73
CA PRO A 24 -19.98 -10.69 9.60
C PRO A 24 -21.45 -10.28 9.64
N ASP A 25 -22.11 -10.44 10.78
CA ASP A 25 -23.55 -10.20 10.99
C ASP A 25 -23.95 -8.71 10.85
N ASN A 26 -22.96 -7.81 10.70
CA ASN A 26 -23.13 -6.37 10.62
C ASN A 26 -22.19 -5.75 9.55
N PRO A 27 -22.67 -4.75 8.78
CA PRO A 27 -21.87 -3.93 7.88
C PRO A 27 -20.52 -3.43 8.43
N GLU A 28 -20.43 -3.06 9.72
CA GLU A 28 -19.18 -2.59 10.32
C GLU A 28 -18.13 -3.69 10.47
N THR A 29 -18.55 -4.90 10.83
CA THR A 29 -17.65 -6.06 10.93
C THR A 29 -17.15 -6.48 9.55
N LEU A 30 -17.99 -6.35 8.51
CA LEU A 30 -17.59 -6.57 7.13
C LEU A 30 -16.57 -5.53 6.67
N ALA A 31 -16.80 -4.25 6.96
CA ALA A 31 -15.89 -3.17 6.57
C ALA A 31 -14.49 -3.35 7.16
N ARG A 32 -14.38 -3.87 8.40
CA ARG A 32 -13.09 -4.16 9.06
C ARG A 32 -12.29 -5.30 8.42
N GLN A 33 -12.93 -6.17 7.64
CA GLN A 33 -12.26 -7.29 6.96
C GLN A 33 -11.68 -6.89 5.60
N LEU A 34 -11.99 -5.70 5.09
CA LEU A 34 -11.45 -5.22 3.83
C LEU A 34 -9.96 -4.86 3.99
N PRO A 35 -9.11 -5.22 3.02
CA PRO A 35 -7.70 -4.85 3.07
C PRO A 35 -7.53 -3.34 3.02
N ILE A 36 -6.55 -2.83 3.77
CA ILE A 36 -6.24 -1.40 3.80
C ILE A 36 -5.71 -0.98 2.43
N ASN A 37 -6.35 0.03 1.81
CA ASN A 37 -5.85 0.62 0.59
C ASN A 37 -4.74 1.64 0.92
N HIS A 38 -3.49 1.21 0.74
CA HIS A 38 -2.31 2.06 1.00
C HIS A 38 -2.25 3.31 0.11
N LEU A 39 -2.86 3.31 -1.07
CA LEU A 39 -2.98 4.50 -1.92
C LEU A 39 -3.90 5.53 -1.27
N MET A 40 -5.08 5.10 -0.78
CA MET A 40 -6.02 6.00 -0.10
C MET A 40 -5.41 6.59 1.17
N THR A 41 -4.72 5.75 1.95
CA THR A 41 -4.03 6.18 3.18
C THR A 41 -2.97 7.24 2.87
N SER A 42 -2.15 7.00 1.83
CA SER A 42 -1.14 7.96 1.40
C SER A 42 -1.76 9.28 0.93
N MET A 43 -2.88 9.24 0.20
CA MET A 43 -3.58 10.44 -0.24
C MET A 43 -4.19 11.26 0.91
N MET A 44 -4.72 10.59 1.93
CA MET A 44 -5.19 11.25 3.15
C MET A 44 -4.03 11.94 3.87
N ASP A 45 -2.93 11.23 4.10
CA ASP A 45 -1.73 11.78 4.73
C ASP A 45 -1.16 12.97 3.94
N LEU A 46 -1.14 12.89 2.62
CA LEU A 46 -0.72 13.99 1.75
C LEU A 46 -1.59 15.23 1.92
N LYS A 47 -2.91 15.06 1.97
CA LYS A 47 -3.86 16.16 2.18
C LYS A 47 -3.64 16.83 3.53
N ASP A 48 -3.45 16.04 4.58
CA ASP A 48 -3.18 16.53 5.93
C ASP A 48 -1.83 17.26 5.97
N ILE A 49 -0.83 16.79 5.23
CA ILE A 49 0.45 17.48 5.08
C ILE A 49 0.30 18.82 4.36
N THR A 50 -0.46 18.88 3.28
CA THR A 50 -0.71 20.14 2.54
C THR A 50 -1.37 21.18 3.45
N ARG A 51 -2.31 20.74 4.28
CA ARG A 51 -3.00 21.58 5.29
C ARG A 51 -2.17 21.86 6.55
N SER A 52 -0.99 21.27 6.66
CA SER A 52 -0.14 21.34 7.86
C SER A 52 -0.80 20.76 9.12
N GLU A 53 -1.72 19.81 8.95
CA GLU A 53 -2.47 19.11 10.00
C GLU A 53 -1.81 17.78 10.38
N LYS A 54 -0.92 17.24 9.52
CA LYS A 54 -0.23 15.98 9.78
C LYS A 54 0.77 16.10 10.93
N MET A 55 0.66 15.16 11.87
CA MET A 55 1.59 15.00 13.00
C MET A 55 2.64 13.93 12.72
N CYS A 56 3.79 14.02 13.39
CA CYS A 56 4.85 13.03 13.28
C CYS A 56 4.36 11.65 13.72
N ASN A 57 4.48 10.65 12.83
CA ASN A 57 4.08 9.27 13.07
C ASN A 57 4.75 8.69 14.34
N ALA A 58 6.07 8.88 14.47
CA ALA A 58 6.83 8.38 15.63
C ALA A 58 6.43 9.03 16.95
N CYS A 59 6.22 10.36 16.96
CA CYS A 59 5.82 11.05 18.18
C CYS A 59 4.36 10.75 18.58
N GLN A 60 3.51 10.42 17.61
CA GLN A 60 2.13 10.00 17.86
C GLN A 60 2.06 8.66 18.60
N LEU A 61 3.00 7.74 18.33
CA LEU A 61 3.11 6.45 19.02
C LEU A 61 3.61 6.58 20.45
N SER A 62 4.56 7.48 20.71
CA SER A 62 5.15 7.62 22.04
C SER A 62 4.26 8.39 23.02
N SER A 63 3.13 8.97 22.58
CA SER A 63 2.13 9.70 23.39
C SER A 63 2.65 10.93 24.16
N VAL A 64 3.94 11.27 24.05
CA VAL A 64 4.58 12.30 24.88
C VAL A 64 4.57 13.68 24.23
N LEU A 65 4.59 13.79 22.89
CA LEU A 65 4.57 15.10 22.19
C LEU A 65 3.91 14.98 20.80
N LYS A 66 3.02 15.91 20.44
CA LYS A 66 2.52 16.05 19.06
C LYS A 66 3.35 17.11 18.34
N LYS A 67 4.36 16.67 17.58
CA LYS A 67 5.21 17.57 16.78
C LYS A 67 4.74 17.61 15.33
N ALA A 68 4.72 18.81 14.75
CA ALA A 68 4.46 19.00 13.34
C ALA A 68 5.53 18.29 12.48
N VAL A 69 5.13 17.82 11.31
CA VAL A 69 6.02 17.13 10.38
C VAL A 69 6.88 18.13 9.64
N SER A 70 8.15 17.76 9.41
CA SER A 70 9.10 18.55 8.61
C SER A 70 9.57 17.83 7.37
N SER A 71 9.43 16.51 7.34
CA SER A 71 9.88 15.67 6.23
C SER A 71 9.04 14.42 6.05
N TRP A 72 9.08 13.89 4.85
CA TRP A 72 8.36 12.71 4.41
C TRP A 72 9.32 11.67 3.85
N CYS A 73 9.17 10.41 4.27
CA CYS A 73 9.89 9.28 3.71
C CYS A 73 9.09 8.67 2.56
N THR A 74 9.62 8.73 1.33
CA THR A 74 8.92 8.18 0.16
C THR A 74 8.93 6.65 0.11
N VAL A 75 9.73 5.99 0.94
CA VAL A 75 9.86 4.52 0.96
C VAL A 75 8.86 3.87 1.90
N PHE A 76 8.55 4.51 3.03
CA PHE A 76 7.58 4.02 4.00
C PHE A 76 6.24 4.76 3.94
N GLY A 77 6.20 5.92 3.27
CA GLY A 77 4.99 6.74 3.25
C GLY A 77 4.67 7.30 4.64
N GLU A 78 5.71 7.63 5.42
CA GLU A 78 5.57 8.12 6.78
C GLU A 78 6.19 9.51 6.93
N ALA A 79 5.61 10.32 7.80
CA ALA A 79 6.00 11.69 8.06
C ALA A 79 6.66 11.84 9.44
N TYR A 80 7.78 12.56 9.47
CA TYR A 80 8.56 12.75 10.70
C TYR A 80 8.86 14.23 10.98
N CYS A 81 8.91 14.58 12.26
CA CYS A 81 9.47 15.85 12.72
C CYS A 81 11.00 15.83 12.62
N THR A 82 11.64 16.99 12.72
CA THR A 82 13.08 17.17 12.49
C THR A 82 13.95 16.25 13.34
N GLU A 83 13.58 16.04 14.60
CA GLU A 83 14.28 15.14 15.53
C GLU A 83 14.11 13.68 15.12
N CYS A 84 12.87 13.23 14.92
CA CYS A 84 12.58 11.86 14.49
C CYS A 84 13.22 11.55 13.14
N THR A 85 13.35 12.52 12.23
CA THR A 85 14.07 12.34 10.97
C THR A 85 15.56 12.11 11.17
N LYS A 86 16.18 12.82 12.11
CA LYS A 86 17.61 12.62 12.44
C LYS A 86 17.83 11.23 12.99
N ASP A 87 16.95 10.76 13.88
CA ASP A 87 17.06 9.41 14.43
C ASP A 87 16.71 8.35 13.39
N TYR A 88 15.69 8.60 12.57
CA TYR A 88 15.30 7.73 11.47
C TYR A 88 16.49 7.42 10.58
N ARG A 89 17.25 8.44 10.15
CA ARG A 89 18.45 8.30 9.31
C ARG A 89 19.60 7.52 9.94
N LYS A 90 19.64 7.34 11.27
CA LYS A 90 20.67 6.55 11.94
C LYS A 90 20.38 5.05 11.88
N PHE A 91 19.13 4.65 11.65
CA PHE A 91 18.80 3.23 11.51
C PHE A 91 19.35 2.69 10.19
N ARG A 92 20.07 1.57 10.24
CA ARG A 92 20.64 0.93 9.05
C ARG A 92 19.60 0.66 7.95
N MET A 93 18.37 0.34 8.36
CA MET A 93 17.27 0.09 7.43
C MET A 93 16.88 1.32 6.61
N SER A 94 17.17 2.54 7.08
CA SER A 94 16.72 3.78 6.45
C SER A 94 17.75 4.48 5.56
N TYR A 95 18.99 3.97 5.48
CA TYR A 95 20.09 4.64 4.78
C TYR A 95 19.79 4.95 3.32
N ASN A 96 19.04 4.08 2.64
CA ASN A 96 18.69 4.24 1.23
C ASN A 96 17.32 4.89 1.03
N HIS A 97 16.67 5.37 2.11
CA HIS A 97 15.37 6.00 1.97
C HIS A 97 15.50 7.42 1.47
N LYS A 98 14.76 7.72 0.40
CA LYS A 98 14.59 9.10 -0.04
C LYS A 98 13.65 9.82 0.94
N ILE A 99 14.21 10.82 1.62
CA ILE A 99 13.50 11.70 2.54
C ILE A 99 13.46 13.08 1.90
N ILE A 100 12.26 13.63 1.74
CA ILE A 100 12.00 14.94 1.15
C ILE A 100 11.45 15.88 2.23
N SER A 101 11.72 17.18 2.13
CA SER A 101 11.10 18.14 3.06
C SER A 101 9.63 18.35 2.69
N ILE A 102 8.83 18.80 3.66
CA ILE A 102 7.41 19.11 3.41
C ILE A 102 7.29 20.33 2.50
N GLU A 103 8.21 21.29 2.56
CA GLU A 103 8.28 22.43 1.65
C GLU A 103 8.54 21.98 0.21
N GLU A 104 9.50 21.07 0.02
CA GLU A 104 9.82 20.48 -1.29
C GLU A 104 8.61 19.69 -1.82
N LEU A 105 7.94 18.93 -0.95
CA LEU A 105 6.74 18.18 -1.28
C LEU A 105 5.59 19.11 -1.75
N LYS A 106 5.36 20.21 -1.04
CA LYS A 106 4.34 21.22 -1.39
C LYS A 106 4.66 21.96 -2.69
N SER A 107 5.95 22.20 -2.98
CA SER A 107 6.41 22.90 -4.18
C SER A 107 6.42 22.02 -5.43
N SER A 108 6.46 20.70 -5.29
CA SER A 108 6.54 19.77 -6.41
C SER A 108 5.15 19.26 -6.83
N GLU A 109 4.66 19.63 -8.02
CA GLU A 109 3.38 19.11 -8.54
C GLU A 109 3.39 17.60 -8.86
N GLY A 110 4.51 16.89 -8.70
CA GLY A 110 4.72 15.53 -9.23
C GLY A 110 5.16 14.45 -8.23
N VAL A 111 5.24 14.74 -6.93
CA VAL A 111 5.60 13.71 -5.93
C VAL A 111 4.38 12.85 -5.52
N PHE A 112 3.18 13.39 -5.72
CA PHE A 112 1.88 12.80 -5.37
C PHE A 112 1.57 11.41 -6.00
N GLY A 113 2.31 11.00 -7.04
CA GLY A 113 2.14 9.70 -7.72
C GLY A 113 3.20 8.64 -7.42
N LYS A 114 4.18 8.91 -6.54
CA LYS A 114 5.36 8.03 -6.37
C LYS A 114 5.31 7.12 -5.14
N SER A 115 4.34 7.30 -4.23
CA SER A 115 4.16 6.47 -3.03
C SER A 115 3.15 5.35 -3.27
N GLY A 116 3.44 4.48 -4.23
CA GLY A 116 2.70 3.21 -4.43
C GLY A 116 3.44 2.07 -3.74
N ILE A 117 3.63 2.16 -2.42
CA ILE A 117 4.34 1.12 -1.67
C ILE A 117 3.37 -0.03 -1.43
N VAL A 118 3.70 -1.20 -1.96
CA VAL A 118 3.03 -2.45 -1.65
C VAL A 118 3.88 -3.19 -0.62
N PHE A 119 3.30 -3.54 0.51
CA PHE A 119 3.94 -4.36 1.54
C PHE A 119 3.62 -5.83 1.29
N CYS A 120 4.45 -6.71 1.83
CA CYS A 120 4.16 -8.14 1.83
C CYS A 120 3.04 -8.46 2.83
N ASP A 121 2.12 -9.35 2.47
CA ASP A 121 1.03 -9.74 3.36
C ASP A 121 1.52 -10.52 4.60
N GLU A 122 2.66 -11.22 4.48
CA GLU A 122 3.20 -12.09 5.54
C GLU A 122 4.27 -11.39 6.40
N HIS A 123 4.88 -10.32 5.90
CA HIS A 123 6.05 -9.68 6.53
C HIS A 123 5.96 -8.15 6.44
N PRO A 124 6.50 -7.41 7.43
CA PRO A 124 6.55 -5.94 7.41
C PRO A 124 7.62 -5.40 6.45
N ASP A 125 7.86 -6.10 5.33
CA ASP A 125 8.84 -5.78 4.31
C ASP A 125 8.13 -5.36 3.02
N LYS A 126 8.81 -4.53 2.23
CA LYS A 126 8.29 -4.11 0.93
C LYS A 126 8.20 -5.30 -0.03
N ALA A 127 7.08 -5.40 -0.73
CA ALA A 127 6.88 -6.37 -1.79
C ALA A 127 7.55 -5.87 -3.09
N ILE A 128 8.84 -6.18 -3.25
CA ILE A 128 9.66 -5.77 -4.41
C ILE A 128 9.83 -6.88 -5.46
N VAL A 129 9.37 -8.09 -5.14
CA VAL A 129 9.40 -9.26 -6.03
C VAL A 129 7.98 -9.61 -6.43
N PHE A 130 7.76 -10.03 -7.66
CA PHE A 130 6.49 -10.54 -8.16
C PHE A 130 6.64 -12.03 -8.49
N CYS A 131 5.77 -12.86 -7.93
CA CYS A 131 5.67 -14.26 -8.29
C CYS A 131 4.53 -14.42 -9.29
N GLU A 132 4.84 -14.84 -10.50
CA GLU A 132 3.86 -14.99 -11.58
C GLU A 132 2.97 -16.22 -11.36
N ASP A 133 3.55 -17.33 -10.86
CA ASP A 133 2.83 -18.56 -10.54
C ASP A 133 1.66 -18.36 -9.55
N HIS A 134 1.82 -17.40 -8.64
CA HIS A 134 0.79 -17.03 -7.66
C HIS A 134 0.15 -15.67 -7.97
N SER A 135 0.58 -15.02 -9.04
CA SER A 135 0.16 -13.68 -9.48
C SER A 135 0.12 -12.66 -8.34
N LYS A 136 1.15 -12.66 -7.46
CA LYS A 136 1.20 -11.80 -6.28
C LYS A 136 2.58 -11.18 -6.04
N PRO A 137 2.63 -9.92 -5.57
CA PRO A 137 3.87 -9.32 -5.09
C PRO A 137 4.24 -9.87 -3.70
N CYS A 138 5.53 -10.00 -3.41
CA CYS A 138 6.05 -10.50 -2.14
C CYS A 138 7.42 -9.89 -1.81
N CYS A 139 7.86 -10.01 -0.54
CA CYS A 139 9.20 -9.60 -0.12
C CYS A 139 10.25 -10.63 -0.56
N THR A 140 11.54 -10.27 -0.45
CA THR A 140 12.66 -11.16 -0.79
C THR A 140 12.73 -12.41 0.08
N LEU A 141 12.26 -12.33 1.34
CA LEU A 141 12.15 -13.48 2.22
C LEU A 141 11.12 -14.50 1.71
N CYS A 142 9.92 -14.05 1.37
CA CYS A 142 8.91 -14.91 0.74
C CYS A 142 9.40 -15.49 -0.59
N ALA A 143 10.13 -14.70 -1.39
CA ALA A 143 10.72 -15.17 -2.64
C ALA A 143 11.66 -16.37 -2.43
N THR A 144 12.45 -16.36 -1.34
CA THR A 144 13.47 -17.38 -1.06
C THR A 144 12.96 -18.57 -0.26
N ILE A 145 11.89 -18.43 0.51
CA ILE A 145 11.37 -19.50 1.37
C ILE A 145 10.11 -20.12 0.76
N ASN A 146 9.13 -19.30 0.39
CA ASN A 146 7.81 -19.78 -0.03
C ASN A 146 7.73 -19.95 -1.55
N HIS A 147 8.41 -19.08 -2.31
CA HIS A 147 8.38 -19.05 -3.77
C HIS A 147 9.65 -19.57 -4.44
N ARG A 148 10.57 -20.20 -3.69
CA ARG A 148 11.82 -20.74 -4.25
C ARG A 148 11.62 -21.78 -5.35
N LYS A 149 10.53 -22.54 -5.28
CA LYS A 149 10.18 -23.58 -6.26
C LYS A 149 9.23 -23.06 -7.34
N CYS A 150 8.88 -21.78 -7.30
CA CYS A 150 8.13 -21.16 -8.38
C CYS A 150 9.03 -21.00 -9.60
N GLU A 151 8.45 -21.21 -10.77
CA GLU A 151 9.18 -21.19 -12.03
C GLU A 151 9.47 -19.75 -12.47
N SER A 152 8.50 -18.85 -12.27
CA SER A 152 8.65 -17.45 -12.63
C SER A 152 8.50 -16.51 -11.43
N VAL A 153 9.64 -15.96 -11.01
CA VAL A 153 9.77 -14.97 -9.94
C VAL A 153 10.67 -13.84 -10.44
N THR A 154 10.10 -12.65 -10.59
CA THR A 154 10.77 -11.49 -11.19
C THR A 154 10.66 -10.25 -10.29
N SER A 155 11.43 -9.20 -10.58
CA SER A 155 11.24 -7.91 -9.88
C SER A 155 9.91 -7.29 -10.31
N VAL A 156 9.22 -6.62 -9.40
CA VAL A 156 8.00 -5.85 -9.69
C VAL A 156 8.25 -4.83 -10.81
N ASP A 157 9.44 -4.22 -10.88
CA ASP A 157 9.77 -3.25 -11.94
C ASP A 157 9.78 -3.91 -13.33
N LYS A 158 10.25 -5.17 -13.41
CA LYS A 158 10.26 -5.94 -14.66
C LYS A 158 8.85 -6.40 -15.03
N ALA A 159 8.09 -6.92 -14.06
CA ALA A 159 6.73 -7.38 -14.28
C ALA A 159 5.80 -6.24 -14.75
N THR A 160 6.00 -5.02 -14.23
CA THR A 160 5.19 -3.85 -14.60
C THR A 160 5.61 -3.20 -15.92
N ALA A 161 6.83 -3.44 -16.42
CA ALA A 161 7.29 -2.90 -17.69
C ALA A 161 6.40 -3.34 -18.88
N GLY A 162 5.84 -4.55 -18.83
CA GLY A 162 4.90 -5.07 -19.85
C GLY A 162 3.48 -4.49 -19.78
N ILE A 163 3.07 -3.97 -18.62
CA ILE A 163 1.70 -3.48 -18.38
C ILE A 163 1.52 -2.04 -18.90
N LYS A 164 2.57 -1.22 -18.85
CA LYS A 164 2.55 0.19 -19.30
C LYS A 164 2.22 0.35 -20.80
N GLN A 165 2.43 -0.69 -21.60
CA GLN A 165 2.22 -0.64 -23.05
C GLN A 165 0.75 -0.87 -23.46
N GLN A 166 -0.10 -1.38 -22.56
CA GLN A 166 -1.51 -1.68 -22.86
C GLN A 166 -2.49 -0.60 -22.37
N GLN A 167 -2.03 0.37 -21.58
CA GLN A 167 -2.84 1.51 -21.15
C GLN A 167 -2.74 2.66 -22.16
N LYS A 168 -3.47 2.56 -23.29
CA LYS A 168 -3.90 3.77 -24.00
C LYS A 168 -4.86 4.53 -23.06
N PRO A 169 -4.74 5.86 -22.88
CA PRO A 169 -5.70 6.62 -22.09
C PRO A 169 -7.06 6.53 -22.79
N GLY A 170 -7.97 5.74 -22.22
CA GLY A 170 -9.36 5.74 -22.63
C GLY A 170 -9.96 7.10 -22.30
N ILE A 171 -10.17 7.92 -23.34
CA ILE A 171 -10.94 9.15 -23.24
C ILE A 171 -12.35 8.74 -22.79
N PHE A 172 -12.72 9.02 -21.54
CA PHE A 172 -14.11 8.96 -21.10
C PHE A 172 -14.85 10.13 -21.74
N ILE A 173 -15.39 9.93 -22.95
CA ILE A 173 -16.40 10.84 -23.51
C ILE A 173 -17.70 10.56 -22.75
N GLY A 174 -17.98 11.38 -21.74
CA GLY A 174 -19.29 11.43 -21.10
C GLY A 174 -20.31 11.98 -22.08
N ASN A 175 -21.05 11.11 -22.76
CA ASN A 175 -22.25 11.50 -23.50
C ASN A 175 -23.36 11.79 -22.48
N ASN A 176 -23.58 13.07 -22.17
CA ASN A 176 -24.77 13.51 -21.47
C ASN A 176 -25.89 13.76 -22.49
N SER A 177 -26.67 12.72 -22.78
CA SER A 177 -27.93 12.84 -23.50
C SER A 177 -29.09 12.77 -22.51
N ASN A 178 -29.39 13.89 -21.85
CA ASN A 178 -30.70 14.10 -21.22
C ASN A 178 -31.63 14.76 -22.23
N SER A 179 -32.38 13.91 -22.95
CA SER A 179 -33.66 14.28 -23.54
C SER A 179 -34.66 14.46 -22.39
N ILE A 180 -34.96 15.71 -22.05
CA ILE A 180 -36.14 16.03 -21.26
C ILE A 180 -37.31 16.01 -22.24
N ARG A 181 -38.13 14.97 -22.15
CA ARG A 181 -39.51 15.01 -22.63
C ARG A 181 -40.28 15.94 -21.69
N ASN A 182 -40.83 17.01 -22.24
CA ASN A 182 -42.13 17.53 -21.84
C ASN A 182 -42.76 18.21 -23.06
#